data_AF-D7CAY9-F1
#
_entry.id   AF-D7CAY9-F1
#
_cell.length_a   1.000
_cell.length_b   1.000
_cell.length_c   1.000
_cell.angle_alpha   90.00
_cell.angle_beta   90.00
_cell.angle_gamma   90.00
#
_symmetry.space_group_name_H-M   'P 1'
#
loop_
_entity.id
_entity.type
_entity.pdbx_description
1 polymer ?
#
loop_
_entity_poly.entity_id
_entity_poly.type
_entity_poly.pdbx_seq_one_letter_code
_entity_poly.pdbx_strand_id
1 'polypeptide(L)' 'MPEPKTAKNRLHIDIRVPGHGGAEERWARIKTEAERLVRAGGTVVEEVDRHHVVMADPEGNEFCVGAAPAS' A
#
# COMPACT_ATOMS: atom_id res chain seq x y z
N MET A 1 14.11 16.56 13.22
CA MET A 1 13.75 16.49 11.79
C MET A 1 14.21 15.12 11.31
N PRO A 2 13.37 14.29 10.69
CA PRO A 2 13.81 12.96 10.25
C PRO A 2 14.75 13.12 9.06
N GLU A 3 15.90 12.45 9.12
CA GLU A 3 16.91 12.49 8.06
C GLU A 3 16.38 11.80 6.78
N PRO A 4 16.66 12.33 5.58
CA PRO A 4 16.26 11.71 4.34
C PRO A 4 16.93 10.34 4.17
N LYS A 5 16.14 9.34 3.78
CA LYS A 5 16.61 7.95 3.65
C LYS A 5 17.61 7.80 2.51
N THR A 6 18.72 7.12 2.77
CA THR A 6 19.88 7.01 1.85
C THR A 6 19.83 5.79 0.92
N ALA A 7 18.93 4.83 1.14
CA ALA A 7 18.78 3.63 0.31
C ALA A 7 17.36 3.06 0.36
N LYS A 8 16.97 2.33 -0.69
CA LYS A 8 15.74 1.53 -0.70
C LYS A 8 15.74 0.51 0.43
N ASN A 9 14.57 0.25 1.02
CA ASN A 9 14.43 -0.84 1.98
C ASN A 9 14.82 -2.18 1.33
N ARG A 10 15.64 -2.99 2.02
CA ARG A 10 15.97 -4.38 1.61
C ARG A 10 14.85 -5.38 1.94
N LEU A 11 13.74 -4.89 2.46
CA LEU A 11 12.57 -5.63 2.90
C LEU A 11 11.35 -5.08 2.16
N HIS A 12 10.55 -5.97 1.59
CA HIS A 12 9.25 -5.64 1.00
C HIS A 12 8.16 -6.01 2.01
N ILE A 13 7.47 -5.01 2.56
CA ILE A 13 6.35 -5.23 3.48
C ILE A 13 5.06 -5.13 2.66
N ASP A 14 4.22 -6.17 2.74
CA ASP A 14 2.92 -6.23 2.07
C ASP A 14 1.78 -6.25 3.10
N ILE A 15 0.90 -5.25 3.03
CA ILE A 15 -0.39 -5.23 3.70
C ILE A 15 -1.44 -5.79 2.72
N ARG A 16 -2.11 -6.87 3.13
CA ARG A 16 -3.08 -7.57 2.28
C ARG A 16 -4.51 -7.31 2.74
N VAL A 17 -5.35 -6.83 1.82
CA VAL A 17 -6.81 -6.81 1.99
C VAL A 17 -7.44 -8.10 1.42
N PRO A 18 -8.66 -8.48 1.83
CA PRO A 18 -9.33 -9.65 1.28
C PRO A 18 -9.48 -9.60 -0.25
N GLY A 19 -9.10 -10.70 -0.90
CA GLY A 19 -9.02 -10.82 -2.37
C GLY A 19 -10.22 -11.44 -3.07
N HIS A 20 -11.36 -11.61 -2.40
CA HIS A 20 -12.56 -12.18 -3.04
C HIS A 20 -13.24 -11.19 -4.00
N GLY A 21 -14.06 -11.68 -4.92
CA GLY A 21 -14.80 -10.83 -5.86
C GLY A 21 -13.98 -10.40 -7.10
N GLY A 22 -14.58 -9.52 -7.92
CA GLY A 22 -14.04 -9.07 -9.20
C GLY A 22 -12.83 -8.13 -9.08
N ALA A 23 -12.16 -7.86 -10.20
CA ALA A 23 -10.99 -6.98 -10.23
C ALA A 23 -11.30 -5.58 -9.70
N GLU A 24 -12.44 -5.01 -10.09
CA GLU A 24 -12.89 -3.69 -9.61
C GLU A 24 -13.19 -3.68 -8.11
N GLU A 25 -13.80 -4.74 -7.57
CA GLU A 25 -14.10 -4.84 -6.14
C GLU A 25 -12.81 -4.96 -5.32
N ARG A 26 -11.84 -5.76 -5.80
CA ARG A 26 -10.52 -5.85 -5.16
C ARG A 26 -9.79 -4.52 -5.21
N TRP A 27 -9.81 -3.84 -6.35
CA TRP A 27 -9.18 -2.53 -6.51
C TRP A 27 -9.83 -1.48 -5.60
N ALA A 28 -11.17 -1.46 -5.50
CA ALA A 28 -11.88 -0.59 -4.58
C ALA A 28 -11.44 -0.83 -3.12
N ARG A 29 -11.31 -2.09 -2.68
CA ARG A 29 -10.83 -2.40 -1.32
C ARG A 29 -9.39 -1.95 -1.09
N ILE A 30 -8.50 -2.15 -2.07
CA ILE A 30 -7.12 -1.67 -1.99
C ILE A 30 -7.12 -0.14 -1.78
N LYS A 31 -7.90 0.60 -2.57
CA LYS A 31 -8.00 2.06 -2.45
C LYS A 31 -8.59 2.50 -1.11
N THR A 32 -9.65 1.85 -0.64
CA THR A 32 -10.25 2.14 0.68
C THR A 32 -9.23 1.96 1.81
N GLU A 33 -8.40 0.91 1.74
CA GLU A 33 -7.37 0.70 2.76
C GLU A 33 -6.23 1.70 2.63
N ALA A 34 -5.81 2.05 1.41
CA ALA A 34 -4.84 3.11 1.19
C ALA A 34 -5.33 4.46 1.76
N GLU A 35 -6.58 4.84 1.52
CA GLU A 35 -7.21 6.04 2.11
C GLU A 35 -7.25 6.00 3.64
N ARG A 36 -7.48 4.81 4.23
CA ARG A 36 -7.42 4.63 5.68
C ARG A 36 -6.00 4.86 6.21
N LEU A 37 -5.00 4.35 5.52
CA LEU A 37 -3.59 4.49 5.89
C LEU A 37 -3.07 5.92 5.69
N VAL A 38 -3.55 6.64 4.66
CA VAL A 38 -3.29 8.08 4.50
C VAL A 38 -3.81 8.87 5.71
N ARG A 39 -5.05 8.59 6.15
CA ARG A 39 -5.61 9.21 7.36
C ARG A 39 -4.83 8.86 8.64
N ALA A 40 -4.10 7.75 8.65
CA ALA A 40 -3.22 7.35 9.74
C ALA A 40 -1.80 7.95 9.66
N GLY A 41 -1.51 8.79 8.66
CA GLY A 41 -0.22 9.46 8.46
C GLY A 41 0.64 8.87 7.34
N GLY A 42 0.15 7.85 6.63
CA GLY A 42 0.81 7.32 5.44
C GLY A 42 0.72 8.27 4.24
N THR A 43 1.59 8.07 3.26
CA THR A 43 1.60 8.81 1.99
C THR A 43 1.56 7.83 0.83
N VAL A 44 0.73 8.10 -0.18
CA VAL A 44 0.73 7.33 -1.43
C VAL A 44 1.98 7.71 -2.24
N VAL A 45 2.77 6.71 -2.63
CA VAL A 45 3.97 6.88 -3.45
C VAL A 45 3.67 6.58 -4.90
N GLU A 46 3.01 5.45 -5.16
CA GLU A 46 2.70 4.99 -6.52
C GLU A 46 1.43 4.13 -6.52
N GLU A 47 0.56 4.34 -7.50
CA GLU A 47 -0.56 3.45 -7.77
C GLU A 47 -0.21 2.56 -8.97
N VAL A 48 -0.08 1.25 -8.73
CA VAL A 48 0.10 0.27 -9.80
C VAL A 48 -1.27 -0.28 -10.16
N ASP A 49 -1.83 0.30 -11.23
CA ASP A 49 -3.23 0.15 -11.63
C ASP A 49 -3.74 -1.29 -11.54
N ARG A 50 -4.85 -1.47 -10.79
CA ARG A 50 -5.53 -2.74 -10.52
C ARG A 50 -4.69 -3.85 -9.86
N HIS A 51 -3.50 -3.55 -9.34
CA HIS A 51 -2.66 -4.54 -8.66
C HIS A 51 -2.40 -4.20 -7.20
N HIS A 52 -1.78 -3.04 -6.93
CA HIS A 52 -1.42 -2.62 -5.57
C HIS A 52 -1.09 -1.12 -5.52
N VAL A 53 -1.04 -0.57 -4.31
CA VAL A 53 -0.60 0.81 -4.06
C VAL A 53 0.68 0.76 -3.21
N VAL A 54 1.74 1.41 -3.67
CA VAL A 54 2.96 1.63 -2.88
C VAL A 54 2.73 2.85 -1.99
N MET A 55 3.02 2.70 -0.71
CA MET A 55 2.86 3.74 0.30
C MET A 55 4.13 3.88 1.14
N ALA A 56 4.28 5.05 1.77
CA ALA A 56 5.31 5.32 2.78
C ALA A 56 4.66 5.66 4.12
N ASP A 57 5.22 5.18 5.22
CA ASP A 57 4.84 5.64 6.56
C ASP A 57 5.45 7.03 6.88
N PRO A 58 5.11 7.66 8.03
CA PRO A 58 5.67 8.96 8.41
C PRO A 58 7.20 9.01 8.50
N GLU A 59 7.87 7.87 8.62
CA GLU A 59 9.33 7.75 8.69
C GLU A 59 9.97 7.50 7.30
N GLY A 60 9.16 7.36 6.26
CA GLY A 60 9.62 7.06 4.90
C GLY A 60 9.94 5.58 4.68
N ASN A 61 9.35 4.66 5.46
CA ASN A 61 9.42 3.23 5.17
C ASN A 61 8.37 2.86 4.12
N GLU A 62 8.84 2.28 3.01
CA GLU A 62 7.99 1.84 1.90
C GLU A 62 7.32 0.50 2.21
N PHE A 63 6.05 0.38 1.85
CA PHE A 63 5.27 -0.85 1.90
C PHE A 63 4.19 -0.85 0.81
N CYS A 64 3.65 -2.02 0.51
CA CYS A 64 2.65 -2.22 -0.53
C CYS A 64 1.30 -2.59 0.07
N VAL A 65 0.22 -2.05 -0.47
CA VAL A 65 -1.17 -2.43 -0.15
C VAL A 65 -1.75 -3.15 -1.36
N GLY A 66 -2.07 -4.43 -1.21
CA GLY A 66 -2.58 -5.25 -2.31
C GLY A 66 -3.67 -6.22 -1.84
N ALA A 67 -4.33 -6.87 -2.78
CA ALA A 67 -5.28 -7.93 -2.44
C ALA A 67 -4.54 -9.24 -2.14
N ALA A 68 -5.04 -10.02 -1.18
CA ALA A 68 -4.68 -11.42 -1.04
C ALA A 68 -5.06 -12.19 -2.33
N PRO A 69 -4.43 -13.33 -2.63
CA PRO A 69 -4.90 -14.19 -3.71
C PRO A 69 -6.38 -14.55 -3.50
N ALA A 70 -7.16 -14.54 -4.57
CA ALA A 70 -8.53 -15.03 -4.53
C ALA A 70 -8.48 -16.54 -4.21
N SER A 71 -9.15 -16.94 -3.13
CA SER A 71 -9.40 -18.35 -2.82
C SER A 71 -10.60 -18.85 -3.61
#